data_AF-A0A0B7IFJ6-F1
#
_entry.id   AF-A0A0B7IFJ6-F1
#
_cell.length_a   1.000
_cell.length_b   1.000
_cell.length_c   1.000
_cell.angle_alpha   90.00
_cell.angle_beta   90.00
_cell.angle_gamma   90.00
#
_symmetry.space_group_name_H-M   'P 1'
#
loop_
_entity.id
_entity.type
_entity.pdbx_description
1 polymer ?
#
loop_
_entity_poly.entity_id
_entity_poly.type
_entity_poly.pdbx_seq_one_letter_code
_entity_poly.pdbx_strand_id
1 'polypeptide(L)'
;MNLTQNGASTLIDLGEKYTHWGIYFKGSPSYYLDSKGGTLYKYPISEEWEPQALFTDNFLDSVIAIADEKYVNVIYNTTDAFFEKVLLQRLDKQTLKKIGDPLCLYSYLVMENRSSENTPVNLWAFKAHGKWNVTFEIGNFLHWVQVQQ
;
A
#
# COMPACT_ATOMS: atom_id res chain seq x y z
N MET A 1 19.43 -1.08 -33.77
CA MET A 1 18.22 -1.54 -34.47
C MET A 1 17.11 -0.57 -34.09
N ASN A 2 16.65 0.26 -35.05
CA ASN A 2 15.62 1.26 -34.83
C ASN A 2 14.24 0.56 -34.76
N LEU A 3 13.51 0.78 -33.68
CA LEU A 3 12.08 0.48 -33.60
C LEU A 3 11.33 1.81 -33.48
N THR A 4 10.73 2.18 -34.60
CA THR A 4 9.85 3.33 -34.77
C THR A 4 8.57 3.19 -33.95
N GLN A 5 8.16 4.33 -33.41
CA GLN A 5 6.81 4.71 -33.01
C GLN A 5 5.69 3.81 -33.56
N ASN A 6 5.01 3.12 -32.65
CA ASN A 6 3.65 2.64 -32.85
C ASN A 6 2.93 2.71 -31.50
N GLY A 7 2.34 3.87 -31.19
CA GLY A 7 1.19 4.04 -30.28
C GLY A 7 1.21 3.38 -28.88
N ALA A 8 2.34 2.85 -28.42
CA ALA A 8 2.45 2.03 -27.23
C ALA A 8 2.99 2.89 -26.09
N SER A 9 2.29 2.83 -24.97
CA SER A 9 2.72 3.34 -23.66
C SER A 9 4.24 3.23 -23.50
N THR A 10 4.91 4.37 -23.41
CA THR A 10 6.35 4.44 -23.18
C THR A 10 6.64 3.78 -21.84
N LEU A 11 7.27 2.60 -21.87
CA LEU A 11 7.84 1.99 -20.68
C LEU A 11 9.02 2.88 -20.27
N ILE A 12 8.85 3.61 -19.17
CA ILE A 12 9.93 4.37 -18.55
C ILE A 12 10.73 3.39 -17.70
N ASP A 13 11.98 3.16 -18.08
CA ASP A 13 12.94 2.48 -17.22
C ASP A 13 13.29 3.45 -16.07
N LEU A 14 12.81 3.12 -14.87
CA LEU A 14 13.07 3.93 -13.69
C LEU A 14 14.47 3.63 -13.09
N GLY A 15 15.21 2.64 -13.61
CA GLY A 15 16.52 2.22 -13.10
C GLY A 15 16.45 1.44 -11.78
N GLU A 16 17.59 0.89 -11.32
CA GLU A 16 17.73 0.06 -10.10
C GLU A 16 17.29 0.76 -8.79
N LYS A 17 16.89 2.04 -8.84
CA LYS A 17 16.35 2.78 -7.70
C LYS A 17 14.91 2.41 -7.35
N TYR A 18 14.21 1.67 -8.20
CA TYR A 18 12.77 1.39 -8.07
C TYR A 18 12.54 -0.12 -7.97
N THR A 19 13.07 -0.72 -6.91
CA THR A 19 12.98 -2.17 -6.64
C THR A 19 11.69 -2.59 -5.93
N HIS A 20 10.77 -1.66 -5.68
CA HIS A 20 9.59 -1.90 -4.84
C HIS A 20 8.29 -1.67 -5.61
N TRP A 21 7.29 -2.47 -5.26
CA TRP A 21 5.94 -2.40 -5.80
C TRP A 21 5.24 -1.15 -5.24
N GLY A 22 5.35 -0.04 -5.96
CA GLY A 22 4.67 1.22 -5.63
C GLY A 22 3.42 1.45 -6.48
N ILE A 23 2.43 2.16 -5.93
CA ILE A 23 1.28 2.61 -6.74
C ILE A 23 1.64 3.96 -7.36
N TYR A 24 1.63 4.01 -8.69
CA TYR A 24 1.91 5.22 -9.47
C TYR A 24 0.71 6.17 -9.50
N PHE A 25 0.97 7.44 -9.21
CA PHE A 25 0.02 8.54 -9.30
C PHE A 25 0.52 9.56 -10.31
N LYS A 26 -0.25 9.73 -11.40
CA LYS A 26 0.01 10.77 -12.38
C LYS A 26 -0.28 12.15 -11.78
N GLY A 27 0.71 13.03 -11.80
CA GLY A 27 0.65 14.38 -11.24
C GLY A 27 1.70 15.30 -11.84
N SER A 28 1.84 16.50 -11.27
CA SER A 28 2.88 17.47 -11.62
C SER A 28 3.65 17.91 -10.37
N PRO A 29 4.76 17.23 -10.00
CA PRO A 29 5.30 16.02 -10.63
C PRO A 29 4.47 14.77 -10.31
N SER A 30 4.63 13.73 -11.13
CA SER A 30 4.07 12.41 -10.82
C SER A 30 4.80 11.82 -9.61
N TYR A 31 4.20 10.85 -8.92
CA TYR A 31 4.80 10.25 -7.73
C TYR A 31 4.34 8.80 -7.56
N TYR A 32 5.05 8.04 -6.73
CA TYR A 32 4.56 6.77 -6.20
C TYR A 32 4.56 6.79 -4.68
N LEU A 33 3.75 5.90 -4.10
CA LEU A 33 3.75 5.64 -2.66
C LEU A 33 4.42 4.31 -2.39
N ASP A 34 5.30 4.28 -1.39
CA ASP A 34 6.00 3.08 -0.94
C ASP A 34 6.35 3.19 0.55
N SER A 35 6.51 2.06 1.21
CA SER A 35 6.85 1.98 2.63
C SER A 35 8.34 1.74 2.85
N LYS A 36 8.91 2.42 3.83
CA LYS A 36 10.28 2.17 4.29
C LYS A 36 10.36 2.34 5.80
N GLY A 37 10.93 1.36 6.50
CA GLY A 37 11.16 1.44 7.95
C GLY A 37 9.90 1.78 8.76
N GLY A 38 8.78 1.13 8.45
CA GLY A 38 7.51 1.34 9.15
C GLY A 38 6.77 2.65 8.80
N THR A 39 7.23 3.39 7.80
CA THR A 39 6.69 4.69 7.39
C THR A 39 6.27 4.68 5.93
N LEU A 40 5.12 5.28 5.62
CA LEU A 40 4.68 5.52 4.25
C LEU A 40 5.36 6.78 3.71
N TYR A 41 5.95 6.68 2.54
CA TYR A 41 6.57 7.81 1.86
C TYR A 41 5.88 8.08 0.52
N LYS A 42 5.88 9.36 0.15
CA LYS A 42 5.63 9.82 -1.21
C LYS A 42 6.97 10.07 -1.88
N TYR A 43 7.20 9.37 -2.98
CA TYR A 43 8.38 9.50 -3.82
C TYR A 43 8.01 10.23 -5.10
N PRO A 44 8.45 11.48 -5.28
CA PRO A 44 8.31 12.18 -6.56
C PRO A 44 9.07 11.43 -7.65
N ILE A 45 8.47 11.35 -8.84
CA ILE A 45 9.10 10.87 -10.06
C ILE A 45 9.60 12.12 -10.81
N SER A 46 10.65 12.72 -10.24
CA SER A 46 11.42 13.83 -10.77
C SER A 46 12.90 13.60 -10.46
N GLU A 47 13.80 14.15 -11.27
CA GLU A 47 15.23 13.82 -11.23
C GLU A 47 15.95 14.26 -9.94
N GLU A 48 15.43 15.27 -9.24
CA GLU A 48 16.01 15.83 -8.03
C GLU A 48 14.94 16.01 -6.95
N TRP A 49 14.74 15.05 -6.02
CA TRP A 49 14.15 15.36 -4.70
C TRP A 49 14.15 14.22 -3.68
N GLU A 50 14.06 14.63 -2.41
CA GLU A 50 13.94 13.79 -1.22
C GLU A 50 12.50 13.27 -1.03
N PRO A 51 12.30 12.02 -0.57
CA PRO A 51 10.97 11.48 -0.31
C PRO A 51 10.28 12.19 0.86
N GLN A 52 8.97 12.40 0.74
CA GLN A 52 8.16 13.00 1.80
C GLN A 52 7.52 11.91 2.67
N ALA A 53 7.83 11.88 3.96
CA ALA A 53 7.13 11.02 4.91
C ALA A 53 5.66 11.46 5.06
N LEU A 54 4.73 10.52 4.93
CA LEU A 54 3.29 10.76 5.07
C LEU A 54 2.80 10.39 6.47
N PHE A 55 3.07 9.17 6.93
CA PHE A 55 2.81 8.74 8.30
C PHE A 55 3.59 7.47 8.66
N THR A 56 3.81 7.27 9.96
CA THR A 56 4.47 6.10 10.53
C THR A 56 3.46 5.32 11.36
N ASP A 57 3.44 3.99 11.22
CA ASP A 57 2.58 3.12 12.02
C ASP A 57 3.16 1.71 12.12
N ASN A 58 4.49 1.60 12.33
CA ASN A 58 5.21 0.34 12.50
C ASN A 58 4.86 -0.72 11.44
N PHE A 59 4.78 -0.31 10.17
CA PHE A 59 4.45 -1.24 9.10
C PHE A 59 5.37 -2.45 9.09
N LEU A 60 4.76 -3.60 8.87
CA LEU A 60 5.45 -4.83 8.53
C LEU A 60 5.67 -4.90 7.01
N ASP A 61 5.98 -6.09 6.50
CA ASP A 61 6.46 -6.26 5.12
C ASP A 61 5.43 -5.98 4.02
N SER A 62 4.12 -6.00 4.33
CA SER A 62 3.07 -5.81 3.33
C SER A 62 2.34 -4.48 3.51
N VAL A 63 2.45 -3.61 2.50
CA VAL A 63 1.73 -2.35 2.37
C VAL A 63 1.26 -2.19 0.92
N ILE A 64 -0.01 -1.85 0.73
CA ILE A 64 -0.57 -1.49 -0.58
C ILE A 64 -1.37 -0.18 -0.47
N ALA A 65 -1.40 0.62 -1.53
CA ALA A 65 -2.05 1.94 -1.49
C ALA A 65 -2.90 2.19 -2.75
N ILE A 66 -4.21 1.96 -2.69
CA ILE A 66 -5.09 1.97 -3.87
C ILE A 66 -5.91 3.26 -3.92
N ALA A 67 -5.85 3.95 -5.06
CA ALA A 67 -6.66 5.14 -5.32
C ALA A 67 -8.14 4.78 -5.58
N ASP A 68 -9.05 5.53 -4.97
CA ASP A 68 -10.47 5.62 -5.31
C ASP A 68 -10.76 7.01 -5.90
N GLU A 69 -12.04 7.35 -6.08
CA GLU A 69 -12.47 8.67 -6.55
C GLU A 69 -11.91 9.80 -5.67
N LYS A 70 -12.15 9.73 -4.35
CA LYS A 70 -11.82 10.79 -3.39
C LYS A 70 -10.66 10.46 -2.44
N TYR A 71 -10.28 9.19 -2.36
CA TYR A 71 -9.38 8.70 -1.31
C TYR A 71 -8.22 7.90 -1.90
N VAL A 72 -7.16 7.78 -1.12
CA VAL A 72 -6.19 6.69 -1.26
C VAL A 72 -6.38 5.78 -0.04
N ASN A 73 -6.72 4.51 -0.28
CA ASN A 73 -6.84 3.51 0.77
C ASN A 73 -5.50 2.81 0.93
N VAL A 74 -4.82 3.06 2.04
CA VAL A 74 -3.58 2.39 2.40
C VAL A 74 -3.94 1.20 3.29
N ILE A 75 -3.64 0.00 2.82
CA ILE A 75 -3.87 -1.24 3.56
C ILE A 75 -2.50 -1.80 3.92
N TYR A 76 -2.30 -2.07 5.19
CA TYR A 76 -1.00 -2.45 5.70
C TYR A 76 -1.10 -3.36 6.91
N ASN A 77 -0.05 -4.14 7.10
CA ASN A 77 0.15 -4.89 8.32
C ASN A 77 0.92 -4.05 9.32
N THR A 78 0.52 -4.11 10.59
CA THR A 78 1.20 -3.46 11.69
C THR A 78 1.15 -4.34 12.93
N THR A 79 1.97 -3.99 13.92
CA THR A 79 1.97 -4.62 15.22
C THR A 79 1.91 -3.55 16.31
N ASP A 80 1.14 -3.82 17.36
CA ASP A 80 1.32 -3.19 18.65
C ASP A 80 1.99 -4.17 19.64
N ALA A 81 1.98 -3.85 20.93
CA ALA A 81 2.63 -4.65 21.97
C ALA A 81 2.16 -6.12 22.02
N PHE A 82 0.94 -6.42 21.59
CA PHE A 82 0.34 -7.75 21.71
C PHE A 82 -0.30 -8.25 20.43
N PHE A 83 -0.75 -7.36 19.55
CA PHE A 83 -1.56 -7.71 18.39
C PHE A 83 -0.86 -7.39 17.09
N GLU A 84 -0.88 -8.35 16.18
CA GLU A 84 -0.70 -8.09 14.76
C GLU A 84 -2.04 -7.77 14.12
N LYS A 85 -2.02 -6.82 13.19
CA LYS A 85 -3.23 -6.22 12.61
C LYS A 85 -3.07 -5.97 11.13
N VAL A 86 -4.17 -6.16 10.40
CA VAL A 86 -4.35 -5.59 9.06
C VAL A 86 -5.25 -4.37 9.20
N LEU A 87 -4.73 -3.21 8.83
CA LEU A 87 -5.44 -1.93 8.94
C LEU A 87 -5.72 -1.35 7.55
N LEU A 88 -6.78 -0.55 7.46
CA LEU A 88 -7.07 0.33 6.33
C LEU A 88 -7.08 1.78 6.81
N GLN A 89 -6.07 2.54 6.40
CA GLN A 89 -6.02 3.99 6.60
C GLN A 89 -6.45 4.71 5.33
N ARG A 90 -7.44 5.60 5.44
CA ARG A 90 -7.79 6.50 4.35
C ARG A 90 -6.92 7.74 4.37
N LEU A 91 -6.42 8.11 3.20
CA LEU A 91 -5.82 9.42 2.94
C LEU A 91 -6.73 10.21 1.99
N ASP A 92 -6.78 11.52 2.19
CA ASP A 92 -7.35 12.42 1.19
C ASP A 92 -6.49 12.36 -0.09
N LYS A 93 -7.12 12.16 -1.25
CA LYS A 93 -6.37 11.93 -2.50
C LYS A 93 -5.55 13.13 -2.97
N GLN A 94 -5.97 14.36 -2.62
CA GLN A 94 -5.30 15.58 -3.06
C GLN A 94 -4.15 15.95 -2.12
N THR A 95 -4.39 15.87 -0.82
CA THR A 95 -3.47 16.33 0.23
C THR A 95 -2.63 15.20 0.83
N LEU A 96 -3.01 13.95 0.62
CA LEU A 96 -2.42 12.73 1.20
C LEU A 96 -2.41 12.71 2.74
N LYS A 97 -3.23 13.54 3.37
CA LYS A 97 -3.39 13.57 4.83
C LYS A 97 -4.34 12.47 5.29
N LYS A 98 -4.08 11.89 6.46
CA LYS A 98 -4.96 10.89 7.09
C LYS A 98 -6.36 11.46 7.32
N ILE A 99 -7.36 10.65 7.01
CA ILE A 99 -8.77 10.91 7.30
C ILE A 99 -9.21 9.93 8.37
N GLY A 100 -9.49 10.45 9.57
CA GLY A 100 -9.93 9.65 10.71
C GLY A 100 -8.92 8.58 11.14
N ASP A 101 -9.39 7.73 12.05
CA ASP A 101 -8.63 6.58 12.53
C ASP A 101 -8.68 5.43 11.52
N PRO A 102 -7.64 4.59 11.47
CA PRO A 102 -7.62 3.43 10.58
C PRO A 102 -8.68 2.40 10.99
N LEU A 103 -9.29 1.75 10.01
CA LEU A 103 -10.20 0.64 10.24
C LEU A 103 -9.41 -0.65 10.44
N CYS A 104 -9.66 -1.37 11.54
CA CYS A 104 -9.11 -2.70 11.75
C CYS A 104 -9.88 -3.74 10.94
N LEU A 105 -9.21 -4.35 9.98
CA LEU A 105 -9.78 -5.40 9.11
C LEU A 105 -9.57 -6.79 9.69
N TYR A 106 -8.44 -6.98 10.37
CA TYR A 106 -8.08 -8.22 11.04
C TYR A 106 -7.14 -7.92 12.20
N SER A 107 -7.26 -8.69 13.27
CA SER A 107 -6.33 -8.65 14.40
C SER A 107 -6.28 -9.99 15.10
N TYR A 108 -5.09 -10.37 15.56
CA TYR A 108 -4.90 -11.55 16.39
C TYR A 108 -3.83 -11.30 17.44
N LEU A 109 -3.96 -11.99 18.58
CA LEU A 109 -2.98 -11.96 19.66
C LEU A 109 -1.76 -12.81 19.24
N VAL A 110 -0.58 -12.22 19.30
CA VAL A 110 0.68 -12.89 18.96
C VAL A 110 1.09 -13.78 20.14
N MET A 111 0.74 -15.07 20.06
CA MET A 111 1.05 -16.07 21.09
C MET A 111 2.39 -16.77 20.87
N GLU A 112 3.00 -16.57 19.70
CA GLU A 112 4.19 -17.26 19.21
C GLU A 112 5.06 -16.28 18.40
N ASN A 113 6.31 -16.68 18.11
CA ASN A 113 7.18 -15.85 17.30
C ASN A 113 6.62 -15.66 15.88
N ARG A 114 6.87 -14.47 15.32
CA ARG A 114 6.48 -14.12 13.96
C ARG A 114 7.08 -15.09 12.94
N SER A 115 6.27 -15.57 12.00
CA SER A 115 6.68 -16.36 10.85
C SER A 115 5.77 -16.07 9.65
N SER A 116 6.16 -16.53 8.46
CA SER A 116 5.29 -16.49 7.28
C SER A 116 4.01 -17.33 7.44
N GLU A 117 3.95 -18.21 8.45
CA GLU A 117 2.78 -19.07 8.69
C GLU A 117 1.71 -18.36 9.53
N ASN A 118 2.09 -17.34 10.31
CA ASN A 118 1.16 -16.63 11.20
C ASN A 118 1.00 -15.13 10.88
N THR A 119 1.90 -14.52 10.10
CA THR A 119 1.77 -13.13 9.66
C THR A 119 0.99 -13.02 8.36
N PRO A 120 0.04 -12.06 8.25
CA PRO A 120 -0.62 -11.76 6.98
C PRO A 120 0.41 -11.40 5.90
N VAL A 121 0.29 -11.98 4.72
CA VAL A 121 1.14 -11.67 3.56
C VAL A 121 0.28 -11.54 2.31
N ASN A 122 0.88 -11.14 1.19
CA ASN A 122 0.22 -11.07 -0.12
C ASN A 122 -1.06 -10.23 -0.09
N LEU A 123 -1.00 -9.05 0.54
CA LEU A 123 -2.13 -8.12 0.60
C LEU A 123 -2.58 -7.74 -0.81
N TRP A 124 -3.88 -7.87 -1.05
CA TRP A 124 -4.53 -7.41 -2.26
C TRP A 124 -5.87 -6.76 -1.93
N ALA A 125 -6.32 -5.82 -2.74
CA ALA A 125 -7.66 -5.29 -2.61
C ALA A 125 -8.24 -4.80 -3.94
N PHE A 126 -9.57 -4.86 -4.02
CA PHE A 126 -10.33 -4.42 -5.19
C PHE A 126 -11.72 -3.96 -4.78
N LYS A 127 -12.32 -3.09 -5.59
CA LYS A 127 -13.68 -2.59 -5.38
C LYS A 127 -14.64 -3.37 -6.28
N ALA A 128 -15.68 -3.97 -5.69
CA ALA A 128 -16.73 -4.67 -6.41
C ALA A 128 -18.09 -4.33 -5.79
N HIS A 129 -19.09 -4.01 -6.63
CA HIS A 129 -20.43 -3.60 -6.21
C HIS A 129 -20.42 -2.49 -5.15
N GLY A 130 -19.56 -1.49 -5.32
CA GLY A 130 -19.43 -0.35 -4.41
C GLY A 130 -18.70 -0.63 -3.09
N LYS A 131 -18.30 -1.88 -2.83
CA LYS A 131 -17.63 -2.28 -1.59
C LYS A 131 -16.16 -2.62 -1.83
N TRP A 132 -15.32 -2.31 -0.86
CA TRP A 132 -13.93 -2.75 -0.87
C TRP A 132 -13.84 -4.19 -0.40
N ASN A 133 -13.06 -4.99 -1.11
CA ASN A 133 -12.74 -6.36 -0.77
C ASN A 133 -11.22 -6.41 -0.59
N VAL A 134 -10.79 -6.80 0.60
CA VAL A 134 -9.38 -6.94 0.97
C VAL A 134 -9.11 -8.41 1.21
N THR A 135 -8.04 -8.91 0.61
CA THR A 135 -7.59 -10.28 0.76
C THR A 135 -6.14 -10.32 1.20
N PHE A 136 -5.79 -11.35 1.95
CA PHE A 136 -4.44 -11.63 2.40
C PHE A 136 -4.33 -13.10 2.74
N GLU A 137 -3.11 -13.60 2.79
CA GLU A 137 -2.82 -14.99 3.14
C GLU A 137 -2.23 -15.07 4.54
N ILE A 138 -2.62 -16.08 5.30
CA ILE A 138 -1.95 -16.48 6.55
C ILE A 138 -1.67 -17.97 6.43
N GLY A 139 -0.38 -18.34 6.41
CA GLY A 139 0.02 -19.69 6.05
C GLY A 139 -0.51 -20.08 4.67
N ASN A 140 -1.35 -21.12 4.61
CA ASN A 140 -1.95 -21.61 3.36
C ASN A 140 -3.42 -21.18 3.18
N PHE A 141 -3.92 -20.25 3.98
CA PHE A 141 -5.32 -19.84 3.95
C PHE A 141 -5.48 -18.44 3.38
N LEU A 142 -6.35 -18.31 2.37
CA LEU A 142 -6.81 -17.02 1.88
C LEU A 142 -7.90 -16.47 2.79
N HIS A 143 -7.65 -15.29 3.34
CA HIS A 143 -8.63 -14.52 4.08
C HIS A 143 -9.25 -13.45 3.17
N TRP A 144 -10.53 -13.18 3.36
CA TRP A 144 -11.27 -12.16 2.63
C TRP A 144 -12.14 -11.35 3.58
N VAL A 145 -11.91 -10.03 3.61
CA VAL A 145 -12.69 -9.06 4.37
C VAL A 145 -13.38 -8.11 3.40
N GLN A 146 -14.71 -8.02 3.50
CA GLN A 146 -15.49 -7.00 2.80
C GLN A 146 -15.72 -5.81 3.72
N VAL A 147 -15.28 -4.63 3.28
CA VAL A 147 -15.41 -3.38 4.03
C VAL A 147 -16.71 -2.70 3.65
N GLN A 148 -17.62 -2.55 4.61
CA GLN A 148 -18.81 -1.71 4.47
C GLN A 148 -18.40 -0.25 4.72
N GLN A 149 -18.77 0.63 3.80
CA GLN A 149 -18.48 2.08 3.89
C GLN A 149 -19.61 2.82 4.60
#